data_AF-A0A4C1UY88-F1
#
_entry.id   AF-A0A4C1UY88-F1
#
_cell.length_a   1.000
_cell.length_b   1.000
_cell.length_c   1.000
_cell.angle_alpha   90.00
_cell.angle_beta   90.00
_cell.angle_gamma   90.00
#
_symmetry.space_group_name_H-M   'P 1'
#
loop_
_entity.id
_entity.type
_entity.pdbx_description
1 polymer ?
#
loop_
_entity_poly.entity_id
_entity_poly.type
_entity_poly.pdbx_seq_one_letter_code
_entity_poly.pdbx_strand_id
1 'polypeptide(L)'
;MSSCPFSMGIDRWSILYVRLYVESIRVLSISFARFALINRPNVNFTITKSRYGKPVIVHQKYRYNRSTKSFGPKGIWLCSRKSLGCKAKMITVNDKIYEILDGHNH
;
A
#
# COMPACT_ATOMS: atom_id res chain seq x y z
N MET A 1 24.82 39.87 50.56
CA MET A 1 25.18 38.43 50.43
C MET A 1 23.95 37.75 49.84
N SER A 2 23.96 37.06 48.72
CA SER A 2 24.99 36.63 47.77
C SER A 2 24.23 36.27 46.50
N SER A 3 24.70 36.77 45.37
CA SER A 3 24.22 36.48 44.03
C SER A 3 24.51 35.02 43.69
N CYS A 4 23.50 34.30 43.20
CA CYS A 4 23.68 33.03 42.49
C CYS A 4 23.68 33.31 40.98
N PRO A 5 24.76 33.03 40.23
CA PRO A 5 24.72 32.95 38.79
C PRO A 5 24.97 31.49 38.38
N PHE A 6 23.94 30.78 37.93
CA PHE A 6 24.17 29.62 37.07
C PHE A 6 23.01 29.47 36.08
N SER A 7 23.02 30.36 35.10
CA SER A 7 22.21 30.21 33.89
C SER A 7 22.81 29.06 33.09
N MET A 8 22.14 27.90 33.10
CA MET A 8 22.46 26.79 32.20
C MET A 8 22.07 27.20 30.78
N GLY A 9 23.04 27.73 30.03
CA GLY A 9 22.91 27.98 28.61
C GLY A 9 22.90 26.66 27.84
N ILE A 10 21.87 26.46 27.02
CA ILE A 10 21.76 25.31 26.11
C ILE A 10 22.96 25.32 25.17
N ASP A 11 23.85 24.34 25.33
CA ASP A 11 25.12 24.27 24.63
C ASP A 11 24.89 24.11 23.12
N ARG A 12 25.65 24.86 22.33
CA ARG A 12 25.64 24.81 20.86
C ARG A 12 25.88 23.39 20.31
N TRP A 13 26.55 22.54 21.10
CA TRP A 13 26.80 21.13 20.83
C TRP A 13 25.53 20.26 20.94
N SER A 14 24.63 20.57 21.86
CA SER A 14 23.36 19.87 22.07
C SER A 14 22.39 20.10 20.89
N ILE A 15 22.40 21.30 20.32
CA ILE A 15 21.59 21.63 19.12
C ILE A 15 22.13 20.94 17.86
N LEU A 16 23.46 20.86 17.71
CA LEU A 16 24.08 20.15 16.58
C LEU A 16 23.81 18.64 16.65
N TYR A 17 23.85 18.04 17.85
CA TYR A 17 23.51 16.63 18.05
C TYR A 17 22.05 16.33 17.68
N VAL A 18 21.10 17.14 18.13
CA VAL A 18 19.68 17.00 17.77
C VAL A 18 19.46 17.17 16.26
N ARG A 19 20.17 18.12 15.62
CA ARG A 19 20.04 18.35 14.17
C ARG A 19 20.59 17.18 13.35
N LEU A 20 21.74 16.62 13.73
CA LEU A 20 22.32 15.45 13.07
C LEU A 20 21.47 14.18 13.28
N TYR A 21 20.85 14.04 14.45
CA TYR A 21 19.94 12.93 14.76
C TYR A 21 18.60 13.04 13.99
N VAL A 22 18.04 14.24 13.84
CA VAL A 22 16.81 14.44 13.06
C VAL A 22 17.05 14.25 11.56
N GLU A 23 18.19 14.69 11.03
CA GLU A 23 18.55 14.47 9.62
C GLU A 23 18.82 12.98 9.33
N SER A 24 19.44 12.23 10.26
CA SER A 24 19.61 10.78 10.09
C SER A 24 18.27 10.02 10.08
N ILE A 25 17.33 10.39 10.96
CA ILE A 25 15.97 9.82 10.97
C ILE A 25 15.22 10.14 9.68
N ARG A 26 15.38 11.36 9.13
CA ARG A 26 14.78 11.76 7.84
C ARG A 26 15.33 10.97 6.66
N VAL A 27 16.65 10.76 6.61
CA VAL A 27 17.28 9.98 5.53
C VAL A 27 16.89 8.49 5.62
N LEU A 28 16.82 7.94 6.83
CA LEU A 28 16.37 6.57 7.06
C LEU A 28 14.88 6.40 6.71
N SER A 29 14.01 7.38 6.99
CA SER A 29 12.58 7.30 6.64
C SER A 29 12.32 7.41 5.13
N ILE A 30 13.05 8.27 4.42
CA ILE A 30 12.99 8.38 2.96
C ILE A 30 13.50 7.09 2.30
N SER A 31 14.59 6.52 2.83
CA SER A 31 15.18 5.27 2.32
C SER A 31 14.26 4.07 2.57
N PHE A 32 13.62 4.00 3.74
CA PHE A 32 12.64 2.95 4.06
C PHE A 32 11.38 3.05 3.18
N ALA A 33 10.89 4.26 2.93
CA ALA A 33 9.77 4.49 2.01
C ALA A 33 10.12 4.10 0.56
N ARG A 34 11.33 4.42 0.08
CA ARG A 34 11.82 3.95 -1.22
C ARG A 34 11.95 2.43 -1.26
N PHE A 35 12.46 1.80 -0.20
CA PHE A 35 12.63 0.35 -0.13
C PHE A 35 11.28 -0.41 -0.12
N ALA A 36 10.26 0.15 0.54
CA ALA A 36 8.90 -0.39 0.54
C ALA A 36 8.20 -0.27 -0.84
N LEU A 37 8.58 0.71 -1.67
CA LEU A 37 8.09 0.81 -3.06
C LEU A 37 8.78 -0.17 -4.02
N ILE A 38 10.04 -0.53 -3.75
CA ILE A 38 10.82 -1.44 -4.60
C ILE A 38 10.41 -2.90 -4.39
N ASN A 39 10.03 -3.30 -3.17
CA ASN A 39 9.65 -4.67 -2.85
C ASN A 39 8.13 -4.91 -2.87
N ARG A 40 7.45 -4.53 -3.95
CA ARG A 40 6.07 -5.02 -4.15
C ARG A 40 6.10 -6.52 -4.46
N PRO A 41 5.38 -7.37 -3.72
CA PRO A 41 5.29 -8.78 -4.06
C PRO A 41 4.72 -8.93 -5.46
N ASN A 42 5.36 -9.76 -6.29
CA ASN A 42 4.84 -10.08 -7.61
C ASN A 42 3.56 -10.91 -7.42
N VAL A 43 2.42 -10.30 -7.70
CA VAL A 43 1.14 -10.97 -7.61
C VAL A 43 0.93 -11.73 -8.91
N ASN A 44 0.97 -13.06 -8.84
CA ASN A 44 0.59 -13.91 -9.95
C ASN A 44 -0.93 -13.96 -10.09
N PHE A 45 -1.43 -13.53 -11.25
CA PHE A 45 -2.84 -13.63 -11.61
C PHE A 45 -2.97 -14.00 -13.07
N THR A 46 -4.07 -14.67 -13.42
CA THR A 46 -4.33 -15.08 -14.80
C THR A 46 -5.63 -14.45 -15.27
N ILE A 47 -5.55 -13.72 -16.38
CA ILE A 47 -6.74 -13.19 -17.06
C ILE A 47 -7.24 -14.27 -18.01
N THR A 48 -8.45 -14.75 -17.75
CA THR A 48 -9.17 -15.73 -18.59
C THR A 48 -10.41 -15.08 -19.18
N LYS A 49 -10.91 -15.62 -20.28
CA LYS A 49 -12.22 -15.22 -20.83
C LYS A 49 -13.26 -16.25 -20.40
N SER A 50 -14.41 -15.77 -19.94
CA SER A 50 -15.59 -16.59 -19.71
C SER A 50 -16.12 -17.13 -21.05
N ARG A 51 -16.96 -18.17 -20.99
CA ARG A 51 -17.69 -18.73 -22.16
C ARG A 51 -18.46 -17.67 -22.96
N TYR A 52 -18.86 -16.58 -22.31
CA TYR A 52 -19.58 -15.46 -22.91
C TYR A 52 -18.66 -14.30 -23.34
N GLY A 53 -17.35 -14.53 -23.45
CA GLY A 53 -16.36 -13.52 -23.83
C GLY A 53 -16.04 -12.46 -22.77
N LYS A 54 -16.70 -12.50 -21.60
CA LYS A 54 -16.43 -11.56 -20.50
C LYS A 54 -15.07 -11.87 -19.85
N PRO A 55 -14.22 -10.86 -19.58
CA PRO A 55 -12.94 -11.10 -18.93
C PRO A 55 -13.16 -11.48 -17.45
N VAL A 56 -12.34 -12.41 -16.96
CA VAL A 56 -12.36 -12.97 -15.61
C VAL A 56 -10.94 -13.07 -15.10
N ILE A 57 -10.69 -12.62 -13.87
CA ILE A 57 -9.39 -12.76 -13.23
C ILE A 57 -9.43 -13.95 -12.28
N VAL A 58 -8.41 -14.79 -12.35
CA VAL A 58 -8.18 -15.88 -11.39
C VAL A 58 -6.94 -15.55 -10.58
N HIS A 59 -7.09 -15.51 -9.26
CA HIS A 59 -6.00 -15.30 -8.31
C HIS A 59 -6.15 -16.25 -7.12
N GLN A 60 -5.08 -16.98 -6.77
CA GLN A 60 -5.04 -17.90 -5.62
C GLN A 60 -6.28 -18.83 -5.50
N LYS A 61 -6.75 -19.39 -6.63
CA LYS A 61 -7.94 -20.27 -6.75
C LYS A 61 -9.31 -19.57 -6.66
N TYR A 62 -9.35 -18.26 -6.42
CA TYR A 62 -10.58 -17.49 -6.45
C TYR A 62 -10.81 -16.83 -7.81
N ARG A 63 -12.08 -16.79 -8.22
CA ARG A 63 -12.54 -16.16 -9.47
C ARG A 63 -13.16 -14.80 -9.19
N TYR A 64 -12.66 -13.79 -9.89
CA TYR A 64 -13.14 -12.42 -9.82
C TYR A 64 -13.76 -12.01 -11.15
N ASN A 65 -14.99 -11.52 -11.07
CA ASN A 65 -15.74 -11.01 -12.22
C ASN A 65 -15.61 -9.49 -12.29
N ARG A 66 -15.56 -8.95 -13.50
CA ARG A 66 -15.56 -7.50 -13.71
C ARG A 66 -16.91 -6.91 -13.33
N SER A 67 -16.89 -5.87 -12.49
CA SER A 67 -18.08 -5.12 -12.12
C SER A 67 -18.46 -4.13 -13.22
N THR A 68 -19.76 -3.97 -13.47
CA THR A 68 -20.28 -2.97 -14.42
C THR A 68 -19.89 -1.54 -14.05
N LYS A 69 -19.58 -1.28 -12.78
CA LYS A 69 -19.15 0.04 -12.28
C LYS A 69 -17.71 0.41 -12.69
N SER A 70 -16.98 -0.49 -13.36
CA SER A 70 -15.63 -0.20 -13.84
C SER A 70 -15.69 0.56 -15.16
N PHE A 71 -15.22 1.81 -15.17
CA PHE A 71 -15.15 2.64 -16.37
C PHE A 71 -13.69 2.92 -16.74
N GLY A 72 -13.39 2.85 -18.04
CA GLY A 72 -12.08 3.20 -18.60
C GLY A 72 -10.95 2.25 -18.17
N PRO A 73 -9.74 2.79 -17.86
CA PRO A 73 -8.54 2.00 -17.59
C PRO A 73 -8.59 1.27 -16.23
N LYS A 74 -9.52 1.66 -15.35
CA LYS A 74 -9.70 1.09 -14.02
C LYS A 74 -10.69 -0.07 -14.06
N GLY A 75 -10.21 -1.28 -13.90
CA GLY A 75 -11.02 -2.49 -13.71
C GLY A 75 -11.32 -2.72 -12.23
N ILE A 76 -12.61 -2.79 -11.87
CA ILE A 76 -13.04 -3.23 -10.54
C ILE A 76 -13.50 -4.67 -10.66
N TRP A 77 -12.86 -5.55 -9.90
CA TRP A 77 -13.10 -6.98 -9.91
C TRP A 77 -13.63 -7.42 -8.56
N LEU A 78 -14.72 -8.18 -8.57
CA LEU A 78 -15.39 -8.65 -7.36
C LEU A 78 -15.39 -10.18 -7.37
N CYS A 79 -15.23 -10.79 -6.21
CA CYS A 79 -15.33 -12.24 -6.09
C CYS A 79 -16.68 -12.74 -6.67
N SER A 80 -16.65 -13.87 -7.38
CA SER A 80 -17.86 -14.52 -7.91
C SER A 80 -18.93 -14.78 -6.86
N ARG A 81 -18.53 -15.05 -5.61
CA ARG A 81 -19.41 -15.25 -4.45
C ARG A 81 -19.82 -13.93 -3.76
N LYS A 82 -19.80 -12.80 -4.48
CA LYS A 82 -20.29 -11.51 -3.97
C LYS A 82 -21.74 -11.59 -3.49
N SER A 83 -22.57 -12.39 -4.16
CA SER A 83 -23.96 -12.66 -3.78
C SER A 83 -24.10 -13.37 -2.43
N LEU A 84 -23.08 -14.13 -2.01
CA LEU A 84 -23.01 -14.78 -0.69
C LEU A 84 -22.41 -13.87 0.40
N GLY A 85 -22.17 -12.59 0.10
CA GLY A 85 -21.63 -11.61 1.06
C GLY A 85 -20.10 -11.50 1.07
N CYS A 86 -19.39 -12.13 0.13
CA CYS A 86 -17.93 -12.00 0.06
C CYS A 86 -17.49 -10.54 -0.16
N LYS A 87 -16.54 -10.05 0.65
CA LYS A 87 -16.03 -8.66 0.55
C LYS A 87 -14.77 -8.55 -0.29
N ALA A 88 -14.23 -9.67 -0.76
CA ALA A 88 -13.04 -9.68 -1.59
C ALA A 88 -13.21 -8.86 -2.89
N LYS A 89 -12.21 -8.04 -3.18
CA LYS A 89 -12.20 -7.05 -4.26
C LYS A 89 -10.78 -6.90 -4.79
N MET A 90 -10.65 -6.73 -6.08
CA MET A 90 -9.38 -6.44 -6.72
C MET A 90 -9.54 -5.26 -7.67
N ILE A 91 -8.56 -4.38 -7.72
CA ILE A 91 -8.55 -3.22 -8.61
C ILE A 91 -7.34 -3.31 -9.52
N THR A 92 -7.62 -3.31 -10.81
CA THR A 92 -6.58 -3.22 -11.85
C THR A 92 -6.64 -1.87 -12.54
N VAL A 93 -5.48 -1.37 -12.96
CA VAL A 93 -5.34 -0.19 -13.81
C VAL A 93 -4.32 -0.50 -14.88
N ASN A 94 -4.68 -0.35 -16.17
CA ASN A 94 -3.79 -0.65 -17.31
C ASN A 94 -3.14 -2.04 -17.19
N ASP A 95 -3.94 -3.06 -16.91
CA ASP A 95 -3.53 -4.46 -16.74
C ASP A 95 -2.54 -4.73 -15.58
N LYS A 96 -2.28 -3.74 -14.73
CA LYS A 96 -1.52 -3.90 -13.49
C LYS A 96 -2.44 -3.91 -12.29
N ILE A 97 -2.13 -4.75 -11.31
CA ILE A 97 -2.85 -4.74 -10.04
C ILE A 97 -2.37 -3.56 -9.19
N TYR A 98 -3.33 -2.76 -8.73
CA TYR A 98 -3.07 -1.67 -7.79
C TYR A 98 -3.42 -2.07 -6.35
N GLU A 99 -4.52 -2.78 -6.17
CA GLU A 99 -5.07 -3.12 -4.85
C GLU A 99 -5.73 -4.50 -4.88
N ILE A 100 -5.49 -5.28 -3.84
CA ILE A 100 -6.14 -6.57 -3.60
C ILE A 100 -6.65 -6.58 -2.16
N LEU A 101 -7.92 -6.90 -2.02
CA LEU A 101 -8.59 -7.16 -0.75
C LEU A 101 -9.03 -8.63 -0.81
N ASP A 102 -8.24 -9.52 -0.19
CA ASP A 102 -8.51 -10.97 -0.18
C ASP A 102 -9.33 -11.45 1.03
N GLY A 103 -10.18 -10.56 1.57
CA GLY A 103 -11.15 -10.91 2.61
C GLY A 103 -12.28 -11.80 2.09
N HIS A 104 -11.96 -13.05 1.76
CA HIS A 104 -12.93 -14.09 1.42
C HIS A 104 -13.54 -14.66 2.70
N ASN A 105 -14.86 -14.85 2.71
CA ASN A 105 -15.60 -15.35 3.87
C ASN A 105 -16.15 -16.77 3.60
N HIS A 106 -15.43 -17.61 2.84
CA HIS A 106 -15.90 -18.91 2.38
C HIS A 106 -14.79 -19.82 1.80
#